data_AF-A0A535DQR9-F1
#
_entry.id   AF-A0A535DQR9-F1
#
_cell.length_a   1.000
_cell.length_b   1.000
_cell.length_c   1.000
_cell.angle_alpha   90.00
_cell.angle_beta   90.00
_cell.angle_gamma   90.00
#
_symmetry.space_group_name_H-M   'P 1'
#
loop_
_entity.id
_entity.type
_entity.pdbx_description
1 polymer ?
#
loop_
_entity_poly.entity_id
_entity_poly.type
_entity_poly.pdbx_seq_one_letter_code
_entity_poly.pdbx_strand_id
1 'polypeptide(L)'
;MRKRAAQKLTEARHPEGADRPSRPPQGRELSPASPRVRARSFHIWTIGCQMNAADSESLARRLLAAGYQEDSLERADVAILNTCVVRQASEDRVYSKLHELKAWKTPERTIAVTGCIVAKEGEGLRRRFPHLDSVVPIGEYDDFVAGLAARYDYSEGEALPTSGRTGVSHYVRVIQGCDHNCTFCIVPRVRGRERHVPMADVLEECRVAVDSGAHEVVLVGQNVDDYQDPGGKGGLAALVRTVEKIPGLRRLRFMTSHPQDLEPELLETMAASDVVCRELQLPVQSGDDGILKRMARGYQTRHYRAIVERARGLMPDLGLVTDVIVGFPGETEAAFLNTRALLEEIEFEVVHLAMYSPRPGTFAATKMDDDVPAAEKLRRLNDLLALQRQIATRKTAQWVGRDVEVLIEGSDELGRPYGRIRQGKRAIVLRGSGVAPGDLVNLRVVQATAGQLLGLPAA
;
A
#
# COMPACT_ATOMS: atom_id res chain seq x y z
N MET A 1 -72.80 2.50 15.23
CA MET A 1 -74.00 3.15 14.66
C MET A 1 -73.90 3.10 13.13
N ARG A 2 -74.92 2.48 12.49
CA ARG A 2 -75.44 2.70 11.12
C ARG A 2 -74.48 2.58 9.92
N LYS A 3 -74.81 1.96 8.79
CA LYS A 3 -75.92 1.14 8.23
C LYS A 3 -75.47 0.84 6.78
N ARG A 4 -75.59 -0.39 6.26
CA ARG A 4 -76.57 -0.85 5.23
C ARG A 4 -76.50 -0.11 3.87
N ALA A 5 -76.72 -0.70 2.69
CA ALA A 5 -77.06 -2.05 2.23
C ALA A 5 -77.29 -1.99 0.70
N ALA A 6 -77.26 -3.17 0.04
CA ALA A 6 -78.18 -3.61 -1.04
C ALA A 6 -78.12 -2.86 -2.40
N GLN A 7 -78.41 -3.42 -3.59
CA GLN A 7 -79.13 -4.61 -4.09
C GLN A 7 -78.84 -4.69 -5.61
N LYS A 8 -78.64 -5.87 -6.24
CA LYS A 8 -79.53 -6.56 -7.22
C LYS A 8 -79.82 -5.79 -8.54
N LEU A 9 -79.87 -6.33 -9.77
CA LEU A 9 -80.43 -7.58 -10.32
C LEU A 9 -80.20 -7.61 -11.88
N THR A 10 -79.91 -8.80 -12.48
CA THR A 10 -80.39 -9.43 -13.76
C THR A 10 -80.41 -8.65 -15.11
N GLU A 11 -80.25 -9.20 -16.35
CA GLU A 11 -80.37 -10.56 -16.94
C GLU A 11 -79.90 -10.57 -18.44
N ALA A 12 -79.32 -11.71 -18.92
CA ALA A 12 -79.48 -12.43 -20.23
C ALA A 12 -79.44 -11.71 -21.63
N ARG A 13 -78.92 -12.22 -22.78
CA ARG A 13 -78.49 -13.56 -23.28
C ARG A 13 -77.83 -13.47 -24.72
N HIS A 14 -76.92 -14.43 -25.03
CA HIS A 14 -76.66 -15.18 -26.31
C HIS A 14 -75.74 -14.62 -27.45
N PRO A 15 -75.13 -15.45 -28.33
CA PRO A 15 -74.09 -16.49 -28.07
C PRO A 15 -73.00 -16.60 -29.20
N GLU A 16 -72.12 -17.62 -29.09
CA GLU A 16 -71.36 -18.36 -30.15
C GLU A 16 -69.84 -18.45 -29.92
N GLY A 17 -69.28 -19.66 -30.10
CA GLY A 17 -67.85 -19.87 -30.39
C GLY A 17 -67.09 -20.86 -29.51
N ALA A 18 -67.14 -22.14 -29.92
CA ALA A 18 -66.27 -23.29 -29.67
C ALA A 18 -64.99 -23.23 -28.78
N ASP A 19 -64.88 -24.29 -27.96
CA ASP A 19 -63.73 -25.18 -27.69
C ASP A 19 -63.17 -25.29 -26.24
N ARG A 20 -63.00 -26.55 -25.81
CA ARG A 20 -62.80 -27.11 -24.43
C ARG A 20 -61.31 -27.15 -24.01
N PRO A 21 -60.91 -27.66 -22.82
CA PRO A 21 -61.51 -27.69 -21.47
C PRO A 21 -60.61 -26.99 -20.41
N SER A 22 -61.18 -26.25 -19.46
CA SER A 22 -60.44 -25.67 -18.33
C SER A 22 -60.14 -26.69 -17.22
N ARG A 23 -58.86 -26.81 -16.88
CA ARG A 23 -58.32 -27.58 -15.73
C ARG A 23 -58.63 -26.88 -14.39
N PRO A 24 -58.60 -27.62 -13.25
CA PRO A 24 -59.21 -27.25 -11.96
C PRO A 24 -58.30 -26.30 -11.13
N PRO A 25 -58.74 -25.81 -9.95
CA PRO A 25 -58.49 -24.47 -9.47
C PRO A 25 -57.04 -24.25 -8.99
N GLN A 26 -56.57 -23.03 -9.23
CA GLN A 26 -55.25 -22.53 -8.84
C GLN A 26 -55.06 -22.63 -7.32
N GLY A 27 -54.01 -23.33 -6.94
CA GLY A 27 -53.56 -23.44 -5.56
C GLY A 27 -53.00 -22.13 -5.04
N ARG A 28 -53.25 -21.92 -3.73
CA ARG A 28 -52.53 -21.09 -2.76
C ARG A 28 -51.45 -20.16 -3.35
N GLU A 29 -51.75 -18.86 -3.32
CA GLU A 29 -50.76 -17.80 -3.34
C GLU A 29 -49.65 -18.10 -2.33
N LEU A 30 -48.45 -18.36 -2.84
CA LEU A 30 -47.22 -18.32 -2.07
C LEU A 30 -46.98 -16.86 -1.66
N SER A 31 -46.88 -16.64 -0.35
CA SER A 31 -46.50 -15.36 0.25
C SER A 31 -45.17 -14.84 -0.34
N PRO A 32 -44.94 -13.51 -0.39
CA PRO A 32 -43.75 -12.93 -0.98
C PRO A 32 -42.50 -13.37 -0.22
N ALA A 33 -41.45 -13.66 -1.00
CA ALA A 33 -40.15 -14.12 -0.54
C ALA A 33 -39.61 -13.29 0.64
N SER A 34 -39.06 -13.99 1.63
CA SER A 34 -38.21 -13.42 2.68
C SER A 34 -37.15 -12.48 2.10
N PRO A 35 -36.79 -11.37 2.76
CA PRO A 35 -35.76 -10.47 2.27
C PRO A 35 -34.44 -11.23 2.16
N ARG A 36 -33.90 -11.33 0.95
CA ARG A 36 -32.55 -11.85 0.71
C ARG A 36 -31.57 -11.04 1.55
N VAL A 37 -30.88 -11.67 2.49
CA VAL A 37 -29.81 -11.05 3.27
C VAL A 37 -28.71 -10.63 2.29
N ARG A 38 -28.57 -9.33 2.04
CA ARG A 38 -27.54 -8.79 1.16
C ARG A 38 -26.20 -8.93 1.90
N ALA A 39 -25.25 -9.65 1.31
CA ALA A 39 -23.86 -9.65 1.80
C ALA A 39 -23.40 -8.19 1.90
N ARG A 40 -23.06 -7.75 3.12
CA ARG A 40 -22.72 -6.34 3.35
C ARG A 40 -21.39 -6.01 2.70
N SER A 41 -21.32 -4.81 2.15
CA SER A 41 -20.16 -4.34 1.42
C SER A 41 -19.23 -3.50 2.29
N PHE A 42 -17.93 -3.55 2.02
CA PHE A 42 -16.95 -2.70 2.67
C PHE A 42 -16.10 -1.94 1.64
N HIS A 43 -15.56 -0.81 2.06
CA HIS A 43 -14.61 -0.03 1.29
C HIS A 43 -13.43 0.36 2.16
N ILE A 44 -12.21 0.01 1.75
CA ILE A 44 -10.98 0.44 2.45
C ILE A 44 -10.33 1.59 1.69
N TRP A 45 -10.43 2.79 2.24
CA TRP A 45 -9.66 3.93 1.77
C TRP A 45 -8.27 3.91 2.42
N THR A 46 -7.25 3.63 1.63
CA THR A 46 -5.87 3.51 2.10
C THR A 46 -5.08 4.77 1.77
N ILE A 47 -4.45 5.37 2.77
CA ILE A 47 -3.51 6.47 2.58
C ILE A 47 -2.25 6.24 3.41
N GLY A 48 -1.09 6.40 2.77
CA GLY A 48 0.18 6.30 3.47
C GLY A 48 1.26 5.60 2.68
N CYS A 49 1.93 4.66 3.34
CA CYS A 49 3.03 3.89 2.77
C CYS A 49 2.62 2.44 2.48
N GLN A 50 3.58 1.64 2.04
CA GLN A 50 3.37 0.24 1.64
C GLN A 50 2.96 -0.65 2.83
N MET A 51 3.31 -0.25 4.06
CA MET A 51 2.77 -0.88 5.27
C MET A 51 1.26 -0.69 5.40
N ASN A 52 0.74 0.49 5.05
CA ASN A 52 -0.71 0.71 5.02
C ASN A 52 -1.37 -0.14 3.93
N ALA A 53 -0.70 -0.35 2.78
CA ALA A 53 -1.21 -1.26 1.76
C ALA A 53 -1.29 -2.71 2.29
N ALA A 54 -0.22 -3.22 2.90
CA ALA A 54 -0.19 -4.55 3.52
C ALA A 54 -1.24 -4.71 4.64
N ASP A 55 -1.37 -3.72 5.52
CA ASP A 55 -2.39 -3.67 6.57
C ASP A 55 -3.81 -3.75 5.96
N SER A 56 -4.06 -3.00 4.87
CA SER A 56 -5.35 -3.03 4.16
C SER A 56 -5.63 -4.37 3.49
N GLU A 57 -4.63 -5.02 2.89
CA GLU A 57 -4.77 -6.36 2.31
C GLU A 57 -5.06 -7.42 3.38
N SER A 58 -4.39 -7.31 4.53
CA SER A 58 -4.60 -8.19 5.69
C SER A 58 -6.01 -8.04 6.28
N LEU A 59 -6.51 -6.80 6.40
CA LEU A 59 -7.86 -6.51 6.87
C LEU A 59 -8.93 -6.93 5.84
N ALA A 60 -8.71 -6.65 4.55
CA ALA A 60 -9.61 -7.05 3.49
C ALA A 60 -9.75 -8.59 3.44
N ARG A 61 -8.64 -9.34 3.52
CA ARG A 61 -8.68 -10.81 3.58
C ARG A 61 -9.56 -11.34 4.71
N ARG A 62 -9.48 -10.73 5.90
CA ARG A 62 -10.31 -11.10 7.06
C ARG A 62 -11.79 -10.78 6.84
N LEU A 63 -12.09 -9.61 6.28
CA LEU A 63 -13.47 -9.21 5.96
C LEU A 63 -14.09 -10.11 4.89
N LEU A 64 -13.33 -10.44 3.85
CA LEU A 64 -13.74 -11.38 2.80
C LEU A 64 -13.98 -12.78 3.38
N ALA A 65 -13.07 -13.27 4.24
CA ALA A 65 -13.24 -14.54 4.95
C ALA A 65 -14.45 -14.54 5.90
N ALA A 66 -14.80 -13.37 6.46
CA ALA A 66 -16.00 -13.18 7.28
C ALA A 66 -17.28 -12.92 6.45
N GLY A 67 -17.20 -12.98 5.13
CA GLY A 67 -18.35 -12.92 4.24
C GLY A 67 -18.79 -11.52 3.79
N TYR A 68 -17.95 -10.50 3.99
CA TYR A 68 -18.17 -9.18 3.40
C TYR A 68 -17.71 -9.15 1.93
N GLN A 69 -18.22 -8.19 1.16
CA GLN A 69 -17.79 -7.95 -0.23
C GLN A 69 -17.13 -6.59 -0.38
N GLU A 70 -16.00 -6.49 -1.06
CA GLU A 70 -15.39 -5.18 -1.32
C GLU A 70 -16.17 -4.45 -2.41
N ASP A 71 -16.46 -3.17 -2.19
CA ASP A 71 -17.20 -2.32 -3.12
C ASP A 71 -16.71 -0.85 -3.07
N SER A 72 -17.25 -0.01 -3.95
CA SER A 72 -17.05 1.43 -3.93
C SER A 72 -17.64 2.04 -2.66
N LEU A 73 -17.10 3.18 -2.25
CA LEU A 73 -17.54 3.88 -1.04
C LEU A 73 -19.05 4.18 -1.06
N GLU A 74 -19.59 4.52 -2.22
CA GLU A 74 -21.01 4.86 -2.41
C GLU A 74 -21.94 3.67 -2.11
N ARG A 75 -21.48 2.46 -2.42
CA ARG A 75 -22.23 1.21 -2.25
C ARG A 75 -21.86 0.45 -0.98
N ALA A 76 -20.81 0.86 -0.28
CA ALA A 76 -20.34 0.23 0.94
C ALA A 76 -21.29 0.45 2.12
N ASP A 77 -21.39 -0.57 2.98
CA ASP A 77 -22.00 -0.48 4.30
C ASP A 77 -20.95 -0.14 5.38
N VAL A 78 -19.68 -0.48 5.14
CA VAL A 78 -18.56 -0.21 6.05
C VAL A 78 -17.46 0.56 5.32
N ALA A 79 -17.19 1.80 5.75
CA ALA A 79 -16.04 2.58 5.28
C ALA A 79 -14.90 2.46 6.29
N ILE A 80 -13.74 2.01 5.85
CA ILE A 80 -12.55 1.82 6.70
C ILE A 80 -11.44 2.72 6.15
N LEU A 81 -10.95 3.64 6.97
CA LEU A 81 -9.81 4.47 6.60
C LEU A 81 -8.55 3.86 7.22
N ASN A 82 -7.63 3.38 6.38
CA ASN A 82 -6.30 2.98 6.83
C ASN A 82 -5.32 4.12 6.61
N THR A 83 -4.82 4.69 7.72
CA THR A 83 -4.26 6.04 7.74
C THR A 83 -2.75 6.06 8.05
N CYS A 84 -2.10 7.15 7.65
CA CYS A 84 -0.70 7.41 7.93
C CYS A 84 -0.49 8.82 8.48
N VAL A 85 0.40 8.95 9.47
CA VAL A 85 0.77 10.21 10.13
C VAL A 85 2.27 10.52 10.05
N VAL A 86 3.00 9.78 9.20
CA VAL A 86 4.44 9.98 9.04
C VAL A 86 4.73 11.33 8.38
N ARG A 87 3.92 11.72 7.38
CA ARG A 87 4.01 12.99 6.65
C ARG A 87 2.77 13.85 6.90
N GLN A 88 2.94 15.18 7.00
CA GLN A 88 1.86 16.13 7.31
C GLN A 88 0.77 16.08 6.26
N ALA A 89 1.15 16.10 4.99
CA ALA A 89 0.21 16.04 3.88
C ALA A 89 -0.67 14.77 3.88
N SER A 90 -0.15 13.64 4.40
CA SER A 90 -0.95 12.41 4.57
C SER A 90 -1.98 12.58 5.67
N GLU A 91 -1.58 13.16 6.80
CA GLU A 91 -2.45 13.43 7.95
C GLU A 91 -3.57 14.43 7.60
N ASP A 92 -3.24 15.52 6.89
CA ASP A 92 -4.22 16.53 6.46
C ASP A 92 -5.31 15.92 5.57
N ARG A 93 -4.93 15.01 4.66
CA ARG A 93 -5.88 14.28 3.80
C ARG A 93 -6.79 13.35 4.59
N VAL A 94 -6.29 12.73 5.67
CA VAL A 94 -7.11 11.89 6.56
C VAL A 94 -8.20 12.73 7.20
N TYR A 95 -7.86 13.89 7.77
CA TYR A 95 -8.86 14.77 8.38
C TYR A 95 -9.89 15.24 7.37
N SER A 96 -9.46 15.66 6.18
CA SER A 96 -10.38 16.04 5.10
C SER A 96 -11.34 14.90 4.73
N LYS A 97 -10.84 13.67 4.60
CA LYS A 97 -11.69 12.51 4.29
C LYS A 97 -12.67 12.17 5.42
N LEU A 98 -12.24 12.28 6.68
CA LEU A 98 -13.12 12.10 7.84
C LEU A 98 -14.24 13.15 7.88
N HIS A 99 -13.96 14.39 7.49
CA HIS A 99 -14.99 15.43 7.37
C HIS A 99 -15.97 15.13 6.23
N GLU A 100 -15.49 14.68 5.07
CA GLU A 100 -16.33 14.27 3.93
C GLU A 100 -17.30 13.15 4.32
N LEU A 101 -16.81 12.13 5.04
CA LEU A 101 -17.60 10.97 5.44
C LEU A 101 -18.71 11.29 6.45
N LYS A 102 -18.71 12.48 7.06
CA LYS A 102 -19.84 12.94 7.88
C LYS A 102 -21.14 12.98 7.08
N ALA A 103 -21.09 13.41 5.82
CA ALA A 103 -22.25 13.45 4.94
C ALA A 103 -22.65 12.06 4.42
N TRP A 104 -21.69 11.13 4.38
CA TRP A 104 -21.92 9.74 3.96
C TRP A 104 -22.58 8.88 5.05
N LYS A 105 -22.37 9.23 6.32
CA LYS A 105 -22.83 8.48 7.50
C LYS A 105 -24.36 8.41 7.59
N THR A 106 -24.88 7.19 7.73
CA THR A 106 -26.27 6.88 8.12
C THR A 106 -26.27 5.93 9.33
N PRO A 107 -27.42 5.65 9.98
CA PRO A 107 -27.50 4.69 11.09
C PRO A 107 -27.04 3.27 10.73
N GLU A 108 -27.23 2.86 9.47
CA GLU A 108 -26.93 1.50 8.98
C GLU A 108 -25.47 1.34 8.56
N ARG A 109 -24.79 2.45 8.25
CA ARG A 109 -23.40 2.48 7.78
C ARG A 109 -22.43 2.58 8.94
N THR A 110 -21.26 1.95 8.80
CA THR A 110 -20.18 2.01 9.79
C THR A 110 -18.99 2.77 9.22
N ILE A 111 -18.42 3.69 10.01
CA ILE A 111 -17.11 4.30 9.73
C ILE A 111 -16.13 3.78 10.76
N ALA A 112 -15.05 3.17 10.29
CA ALA A 112 -13.93 2.73 11.10
C ALA A 112 -12.63 3.41 10.65
N VAL A 113 -11.73 3.66 11.60
CA VAL A 113 -10.38 4.16 11.32
C VAL A 113 -9.36 3.21 11.90
N THR A 114 -8.35 2.91 11.10
CA THR A 114 -7.14 2.19 11.50
C THR A 114 -5.89 2.91 10.98
N GLY A 115 -4.72 2.32 11.20
CA GLY A 115 -3.44 2.88 10.80
C GLY A 115 -2.84 3.81 11.85
N CYS A 116 -1.77 4.51 11.47
CA CYS A 116 -0.88 5.18 12.43
C CYS A 116 -1.56 6.32 13.20
N ILE A 117 -2.68 6.89 12.71
CA ILE A 117 -3.40 7.96 13.41
C ILE A 117 -4.05 7.46 14.71
N VAL A 118 -4.45 6.19 14.75
CA VAL A 118 -5.11 5.59 15.92
C VAL A 118 -4.17 5.58 17.11
N ALA A 119 -2.93 5.14 16.91
CA ALA A 119 -1.91 5.15 17.97
C ALA A 119 -1.47 6.57 18.36
N LYS A 120 -1.58 7.55 17.44
CA LYS A 120 -1.22 8.95 17.71
C LYS A 120 -2.28 9.68 18.54
N GLU A 121 -3.55 9.58 18.16
CA GLU A 121 -4.66 10.37 18.74
C GLU A 121 -5.53 9.59 19.73
N GLY A 122 -5.59 8.26 19.61
CA GLY A 122 -6.43 7.40 20.46
C GLY A 122 -7.89 7.86 20.51
N GLU A 123 -8.42 7.94 21.74
CA GLU A 123 -9.80 8.42 22.02
C GLU A 123 -10.05 9.88 21.61
N GLY A 124 -9.00 10.69 21.42
CA GLY A 124 -9.14 12.06 20.92
C GLY A 124 -9.82 12.12 19.54
N LEU A 125 -9.62 11.08 18.72
CA LEU A 125 -10.21 10.98 17.39
C LEU A 125 -11.75 10.90 17.46
N ARG A 126 -12.30 10.12 18.41
CA ARG A 126 -13.76 10.01 18.61
C ARG A 126 -14.37 11.31 19.11
N ARG A 127 -13.65 12.04 19.96
CA ARG A 127 -14.10 13.37 20.43
C ARG A 127 -14.17 14.38 19.29
N ARG A 128 -13.18 14.36 18.40
CA ARG A 128 -13.10 15.27 17.24
C ARG A 128 -14.05 14.88 16.11
N PHE A 129 -14.29 13.59 15.92
CA PHE A 129 -15.16 13.03 14.88
C PHE A 129 -16.20 12.08 15.50
N PRO A 130 -17.31 12.60 16.07
CA PRO A 130 -18.32 11.79 16.77
C PRO A 130 -19.07 10.80 15.88
N HIS A 131 -19.02 10.96 14.56
CA HIS A 131 -19.60 10.05 13.58
C HIS A 131 -18.76 8.79 13.33
N LEU A 132 -17.60 8.67 14.00
CA LEU A 132 -16.74 7.50 13.94
C LEU A 132 -17.26 6.39 14.87
N ASP A 133 -17.59 5.23 14.32
CA ASP A 133 -18.13 4.11 15.10
C ASP A 133 -17.04 3.24 15.73
N SER A 134 -15.88 3.13 15.08
CA SER A 134 -14.78 2.28 15.54
C SER A 134 -13.41 2.88 15.29
N VAL A 135 -12.50 2.62 16.24
CA VAL A 135 -11.08 2.94 16.19
C VAL A 135 -10.36 1.62 16.38
N VAL A 136 -9.65 1.15 15.36
CA VAL A 136 -9.11 -0.21 15.28
C VAL A 136 -7.59 -0.14 15.31
N PRO A 137 -6.93 -0.69 16.34
CA PRO A 137 -5.47 -0.75 16.40
C PRO A 137 -4.88 -1.52 15.20
N ILE A 138 -3.65 -1.17 14.83
CA ILE A 138 -2.95 -1.81 13.72
C ILE A 138 -2.66 -3.28 14.08
N GLY A 139 -3.10 -4.20 13.22
CA GLY A 139 -2.87 -5.64 13.38
C GLY A 139 -3.84 -6.34 14.32
N GLU A 140 -4.72 -5.62 15.01
CA GLU A 140 -5.75 -6.17 15.90
C GLU A 140 -7.11 -6.12 15.20
N TYR A 141 -7.19 -6.81 14.06
CA TYR A 141 -8.37 -6.77 13.18
C TYR A 141 -9.44 -7.79 13.54
N ASP A 142 -9.06 -8.88 14.22
CA ASP A 142 -9.95 -10.00 14.48
C ASP A 142 -11.14 -9.58 15.36
N ASP A 143 -10.91 -8.82 16.43
CA ASP A 143 -11.97 -8.28 17.30
C ASP A 143 -12.88 -7.29 16.57
N PHE A 144 -12.32 -6.47 15.68
CA PHE A 144 -13.10 -5.55 14.87
C PHE A 144 -14.01 -6.31 13.90
N VAL A 145 -13.47 -7.30 13.20
CA VAL A 145 -14.23 -8.14 12.26
C VAL A 145 -15.27 -8.96 13.00
N ALA A 146 -14.94 -9.53 14.17
CA ALA A 146 -15.88 -10.25 15.02
C ALA A 146 -16.98 -9.32 15.58
N GLY A 147 -16.65 -8.09 15.96
CA GLY A 147 -17.61 -7.09 16.44
C GLY A 147 -18.52 -6.56 15.34
N LEU A 148 -18.02 -6.48 14.11
CA LEU A 148 -18.87 -6.30 12.94
C LEU A 148 -19.77 -7.53 12.78
N ALA A 149 -19.22 -8.74 12.79
CA ALA A 149 -19.98 -9.97 12.64
C ALA A 149 -21.08 -10.14 13.70
N ALA A 150 -20.83 -9.82 14.97
CA ALA A 150 -21.81 -9.92 16.06
C ALA A 150 -22.93 -8.86 15.97
N ARG A 151 -22.73 -7.75 15.26
CA ARG A 151 -23.79 -6.77 14.98
C ARG A 151 -24.74 -7.25 13.87
N TYR A 152 -24.43 -8.33 13.16
CA TYR A 152 -25.17 -8.78 12.00
C TYR A 152 -25.44 -10.29 12.07
N ASP A 153 -26.70 -10.71 12.05
CA ASP A 153 -27.07 -12.13 12.08
C ASP A 153 -26.80 -12.77 10.70
N TYR A 154 -25.76 -13.60 10.62
CA TYR A 154 -25.34 -14.31 9.40
C TYR A 154 -25.97 -15.71 9.24
N SER A 155 -27.02 -16.03 10.00
CA SER A 155 -27.56 -17.41 10.05
C SER A 155 -28.24 -17.91 8.75
N GLU A 156 -28.41 -17.09 7.72
CA GLU A 156 -28.95 -17.53 6.42
C GLU A 156 -28.22 -16.93 5.20
N GLY A 157 -27.05 -17.49 4.83
CA GLY A 157 -26.34 -17.13 3.60
C GLY A 157 -25.55 -18.30 3.01
N GLU A 158 -25.57 -18.44 1.67
CA GLU A 158 -24.78 -19.43 0.92
C GLU A 158 -23.27 -19.28 1.20
N ALA A 159 -22.52 -20.37 1.02
CA ALA A 159 -21.07 -20.38 1.16
C ALA A 159 -20.42 -19.36 0.21
N LEU A 160 -19.73 -18.39 0.81
CA LEU A 160 -19.09 -17.29 0.09
C LEU A 160 -17.74 -17.73 -0.49
N PRO A 161 -17.35 -17.23 -1.66
CA PRO A 161 -16.09 -17.60 -2.29
C PRO A 161 -14.90 -17.20 -1.42
N THR A 162 -13.97 -18.13 -1.22
CA THR A 162 -12.61 -17.82 -0.76
C THR A 162 -11.90 -17.05 -1.86
N SER A 163 -11.99 -15.73 -1.85
CA SER A 163 -11.22 -14.88 -2.76
C SER A 163 -10.53 -13.76 -1.98
N GLY A 164 -9.21 -13.83 -1.91
CA GLY A 164 -8.36 -12.78 -1.37
C GLY A 164 -8.17 -11.64 -2.38
N ARG A 165 -7.88 -10.45 -1.86
CA ARG A 165 -7.49 -9.23 -2.60
C ARG A 165 -6.07 -9.35 -3.17
N THR A 166 -5.69 -10.52 -3.67
CA THR A 166 -4.35 -10.77 -4.17
C THR A 166 -4.24 -10.22 -5.58
N GLY A 167 -3.57 -9.08 -5.72
CA GLY A 167 -3.23 -8.49 -7.02
C GLY A 167 -1.98 -9.13 -7.63
N VAL A 168 -1.47 -8.53 -8.71
CA VAL A 168 -0.21 -8.94 -9.35
C VAL A 168 0.96 -8.94 -8.35
N SER A 169 1.00 -7.94 -7.46
CA SER A 169 1.94 -7.84 -6.36
C SER A 169 1.23 -8.03 -5.03
N HIS A 170 1.86 -8.77 -4.11
CA HIS A 170 1.35 -8.98 -2.75
C HIS A 170 2.37 -8.50 -1.71
N TYR A 171 1.91 -7.74 -0.72
CA TYR A 171 2.79 -7.15 0.30
C TYR A 171 2.77 -8.01 1.57
N VAL A 172 3.93 -8.58 1.91
CA VAL A 172 4.07 -9.49 3.05
C VAL A 172 4.89 -8.81 4.14
N ARG A 173 4.28 -8.65 5.32
CA ARG A 173 4.93 -8.00 6.45
C ARG A 173 5.91 -8.97 7.11
N VAL A 174 7.17 -8.58 7.19
CA VAL A 174 8.23 -9.37 7.87
C VAL A 174 8.63 -8.78 9.22
N ILE A 175 8.44 -7.46 9.39
CA ILE A 175 8.71 -6.72 10.62
C ILE A 175 7.53 -5.81 10.97
N GLN A 176 7.23 -5.68 12.26
CA GLN A 176 6.38 -4.64 12.82
C GLN A 176 7.13 -3.86 13.91
N GLY A 177 7.00 -2.54 13.90
CA GLY A 177 7.73 -1.65 14.80
C GLY A 177 9.14 -1.35 14.31
N CYS A 178 9.88 -0.57 15.08
CA CYS A 178 11.27 -0.22 14.78
C CYS A 178 11.97 0.22 16.07
N ASP A 179 13.19 -0.28 16.31
CA ASP A 179 13.97 0.05 17.51
C ASP A 179 15.01 1.16 17.30
N HIS A 180 15.16 1.67 16.07
CA HIS A 180 15.97 2.86 15.79
C HIS A 180 15.43 4.10 16.51
N ASN A 181 16.34 4.91 17.04
CA ASN A 181 16.05 6.11 17.82
C ASN A 181 16.14 7.42 17.01
N CYS A 182 15.87 7.34 15.69
CA CYS A 182 15.91 8.49 14.79
C CYS A 182 15.12 9.68 15.38
N THR A 183 15.78 10.82 15.58
CA THR A 183 15.23 11.91 16.40
C THR A 183 13.93 12.51 15.85
N PHE A 184 13.71 12.39 14.54
CA PHE A 184 12.53 12.88 13.84
C PHE A 184 11.41 11.83 13.67
N CYS A 185 11.69 10.55 13.92
CA CYS A 185 10.80 9.47 13.51
C CYS A 185 9.75 9.19 14.59
N ILE A 186 8.47 9.23 14.21
CA ILE A 186 7.36 8.92 15.12
C ILE A 186 7.07 7.41 15.19
N VAL A 187 7.63 6.62 14.27
CA VAL A 187 7.30 5.20 14.07
C VAL A 187 7.42 4.36 15.35
N PRO A 188 8.49 4.42 16.16
CA PRO A 188 8.58 3.62 17.39
C PRO A 188 7.41 3.86 18.36
N ARG A 189 6.82 5.06 18.33
CA ARG A 189 5.67 5.43 19.16
C ARG A 189 4.34 4.91 18.59
N VAL A 190 4.16 4.94 17.27
CA VAL A 190 2.85 4.61 16.63
C VAL A 190 2.76 3.18 16.12
N ARG A 191 3.89 2.49 15.93
CA ARG A 191 3.96 1.09 15.49
C ARG A 191 4.55 0.16 16.56
N GLY A 192 5.10 0.72 17.64
CA GLY A 192 5.67 0.00 18.76
C GLY A 192 7.12 -0.44 18.56
N ARG A 193 7.59 -1.22 19.53
CA ARG A 193 8.88 -1.93 19.49
C ARG A 193 8.91 -2.95 18.37
N GLU A 194 10.12 -3.21 17.89
CA GLU A 194 10.34 -4.14 16.80
C GLU A 194 9.93 -5.57 17.16
N ARG A 195 9.29 -6.25 16.21
CA ARG A 195 8.86 -7.65 16.29
C ARG A 195 9.00 -8.28 14.92
N HIS A 196 9.56 -9.47 14.88
CA HIS A 196 9.82 -10.20 13.64
C HIS A 196 8.78 -11.30 13.46
N VAL A 197 8.29 -11.45 12.23
CA VAL A 197 7.38 -12.52 11.86
C VAL A 197 8.18 -13.81 11.66
N PRO A 198 7.79 -14.97 12.23
CA PRO A 198 8.48 -16.23 11.97
C PRO A 198 8.62 -16.53 10.47
N MET A 199 9.80 -17.00 10.04
CA MET A 199 10.08 -17.28 8.64
C MET A 199 9.09 -18.28 8.04
N ALA A 200 8.63 -19.25 8.84
CA ALA A 200 7.63 -20.22 8.41
C ALA A 200 6.30 -19.56 8.01
N ASP A 201 5.84 -18.59 8.80
CA ASP A 201 4.59 -17.88 8.57
C ASP A 201 4.70 -16.97 7.35
N VAL A 202 5.84 -16.28 7.18
CA VAL A 202 6.13 -15.49 5.97
C VAL A 202 6.10 -16.36 4.73
N LEU A 203 6.74 -17.54 4.76
CA LEU A 203 6.75 -18.47 3.62
C LEU A 203 5.36 -19.00 3.30
N GLU A 204 4.55 -19.29 4.31
CA GLU A 204 3.18 -19.74 4.10
C GLU A 204 2.32 -18.64 3.46
N GLU A 205 2.42 -17.41 3.95
CA GLU A 205 1.72 -16.27 3.35
C GLU A 205 2.14 -16.04 1.89
N CYS A 206 3.43 -16.11 1.60
CA CYS A 206 3.95 -16.01 0.24
C CYS A 206 3.42 -17.12 -0.68
N ARG A 207 3.35 -18.38 -0.21
CA ARG A 207 2.81 -19.50 -0.99
C ARG A 207 1.33 -19.31 -1.29
N VAL A 208 0.54 -18.99 -0.26
CA VAL A 208 -0.89 -18.70 -0.43
C VAL A 208 -1.12 -17.57 -1.42
N ALA A 209 -0.29 -16.52 -1.37
CA ALA A 209 -0.38 -15.41 -2.32
C ALA A 209 -0.10 -15.85 -3.77
N VAL A 210 0.97 -16.61 -3.99
CA VAL A 210 1.32 -17.11 -5.33
C VAL A 210 0.27 -18.08 -5.86
N ASP A 211 -0.23 -19.01 -5.03
CA ASP A 211 -1.30 -19.94 -5.38
C ASP A 211 -2.63 -19.21 -5.69
N SER A 212 -2.81 -18.01 -5.11
CA SER A 212 -3.94 -17.12 -5.38
C SER A 212 -3.74 -16.18 -6.58
N GLY A 213 -2.61 -16.30 -7.31
CA GLY A 213 -2.34 -15.53 -8.54
C GLY A 213 -1.36 -14.36 -8.40
N ALA A 214 -0.69 -14.18 -7.27
CA ALA A 214 0.39 -13.20 -7.16
C ALA A 214 1.60 -13.62 -8.02
N HIS A 215 2.14 -12.69 -8.80
CA HIS A 215 3.38 -12.88 -9.55
C HIS A 215 4.57 -12.19 -8.89
N GLU A 216 4.32 -11.20 -8.04
CA GLU A 216 5.33 -10.50 -7.24
C GLU A 216 5.00 -10.57 -5.75
N VAL A 217 6.02 -10.83 -4.92
CA VAL A 217 5.97 -10.64 -3.48
C VAL A 217 6.85 -9.46 -3.10
N VAL A 218 6.35 -8.60 -2.22
CA VAL A 218 7.07 -7.46 -1.69
C VAL A 218 7.16 -7.60 -0.17
N LEU A 219 8.35 -7.90 0.34
CA LEU A 219 8.62 -7.97 1.78
C LEU A 219 8.67 -6.55 2.36
N VAL A 220 7.86 -6.28 3.37
CA VAL A 220 7.73 -4.96 3.97
C VAL A 220 7.97 -4.96 5.48
N GLY A 221 8.52 -3.85 5.96
CA GLY A 221 8.80 -3.60 7.36
C GLY A 221 8.94 -2.10 7.60
N GLN A 222 9.42 -1.72 8.78
CA GLN A 222 9.88 -0.34 9.03
C GLN A 222 11.38 -0.21 8.74
N ASN A 223 12.12 -1.27 9.05
CA ASN A 223 13.49 -1.53 8.65
C ASN A 223 13.58 -3.02 8.31
N VAL A 224 13.54 -3.40 7.03
CA VAL A 224 13.54 -4.84 6.68
C VAL A 224 14.89 -5.50 6.92
N ASP A 225 15.98 -4.73 6.89
CA ASP A 225 17.35 -5.27 7.00
C ASP A 225 17.64 -5.83 8.40
N ASP A 226 16.92 -5.38 9.43
CA ASP A 226 17.03 -5.89 10.80
C ASP A 226 16.35 -7.26 11.02
N TYR A 227 15.68 -7.79 10.00
CA TYR A 227 14.93 -9.03 10.14
C TYR A 227 15.83 -10.17 10.62
N GLN A 228 15.40 -10.82 11.69
CA GLN A 228 15.96 -12.05 12.23
C GLN A 228 14.83 -13.04 12.49
N ASP A 229 14.92 -14.24 11.93
CA ASP A 229 13.94 -15.28 12.21
C ASP A 229 13.96 -15.66 13.71
N PRO A 230 12.84 -15.53 14.43
CA PRO A 230 12.74 -15.97 15.82
C PRO A 230 13.06 -17.46 16.02
N GLY A 231 12.90 -18.27 14.97
CA GLY A 231 13.27 -19.69 14.94
C GLY A 231 14.75 -19.97 14.69
N GLY A 232 15.60 -18.94 14.54
CA GLY A 232 17.04 -19.08 14.36
C GLY A 232 17.51 -19.46 12.95
N LYS A 233 16.65 -19.30 11.93
CA LYS A 233 16.99 -19.65 10.52
C LYS A 233 17.77 -18.57 9.76
N GLY A 234 18.16 -17.48 10.43
CA GLY A 234 18.97 -16.40 9.88
C GLY A 234 18.19 -15.11 9.59
N GLY A 235 18.90 -14.15 8.99
CA GLY A 235 18.38 -12.80 8.75
C GLY A 235 17.70 -12.62 7.38
N LEU A 236 17.57 -11.36 6.94
CA LEU A 236 16.86 -11.01 5.70
C LEU A 236 17.40 -11.74 4.47
N ALA A 237 18.73 -11.89 4.33
CA ALA A 237 19.33 -12.60 3.20
C ALA A 237 18.88 -14.08 3.14
N ALA A 238 18.79 -14.75 4.29
CA ALA A 238 18.29 -16.12 4.37
C ALA A 238 16.79 -16.20 4.05
N LEU A 239 15.99 -15.23 4.50
CA LEU A 239 14.58 -15.14 4.16
C LEU A 239 14.39 -14.98 2.65
N VAL A 240 15.09 -14.02 2.03
CA VAL A 240 15.02 -13.75 0.58
C VAL A 240 15.38 -15.00 -0.23
N ARG A 241 16.47 -15.69 0.12
CA ARG A 241 16.88 -16.96 -0.52
C ARG A 241 15.86 -18.08 -0.38
N THR A 242 15.01 -18.02 0.63
CA THR A 242 13.99 -19.05 0.85
C THR A 242 12.69 -18.70 0.13
N VAL A 243 12.30 -17.43 0.13
CA VAL A 243 11.10 -16.93 -0.58
C VAL A 243 11.27 -17.02 -2.09
N GLU A 244 12.45 -16.71 -2.64
CA GLU A 244 12.69 -16.77 -4.09
C GLU A 244 12.49 -18.18 -4.69
N LYS A 245 12.57 -19.22 -3.85
CA LYS A 245 12.42 -20.63 -4.26
C LYS A 245 10.96 -21.08 -4.35
N ILE A 246 10.00 -20.22 -4.01
CA ILE A 246 8.58 -20.56 -4.09
C ILE A 246 8.20 -20.76 -5.57
N PRO A 247 7.72 -21.95 -5.97
CA PRO A 247 7.32 -22.20 -7.36
C PRO A 247 6.25 -21.21 -7.81
N GLY A 248 6.40 -20.66 -9.02
CA GLY A 248 5.45 -19.70 -9.59
C GLY A 248 5.74 -18.24 -9.26
N LEU A 249 6.57 -17.95 -8.25
CA LEU A 249 7.00 -16.58 -7.95
C LEU A 249 7.87 -16.03 -9.08
N ARG A 250 7.48 -14.89 -9.65
CA ARG A 250 8.21 -14.27 -10.78
C ARG A 250 9.11 -13.13 -10.31
N ARG A 251 8.70 -12.39 -9.28
CA ARG A 251 9.47 -11.29 -8.70
C ARG A 251 9.44 -11.28 -7.19
N LEU A 252 10.58 -10.94 -6.60
CA LEU A 252 10.71 -10.66 -5.18
C LEU A 252 11.32 -9.27 -5.00
N ARG A 253 10.65 -8.44 -4.21
CA ARG A 253 11.18 -7.16 -3.72
C ARG A 253 11.18 -7.15 -2.22
N PHE A 254 12.00 -6.26 -1.69
CA PHE A 254 11.88 -5.78 -0.33
C PHE A 254 12.08 -4.27 -0.36
N MET A 255 11.62 -3.59 0.68
CA MET A 255 11.64 -2.14 0.75
C MET A 255 11.84 -1.70 2.19
N THR A 256 12.20 -0.44 2.38
CA THR A 256 12.58 0.12 3.69
C THR A 256 13.90 -0.45 4.26
N SER A 257 14.95 -0.50 3.42
CA SER A 257 16.30 -0.81 3.91
C SER A 257 16.87 0.35 4.73
N HIS A 258 17.85 0.07 5.59
CA HIS A 258 18.50 1.03 6.46
C HIS A 258 20.04 0.91 6.33
N PRO A 259 20.77 2.01 6.05
CA PRO A 259 22.21 1.94 5.79
C PRO A 259 23.08 1.37 6.92
N GLN A 260 22.56 1.31 8.15
CA GLN A 260 23.28 0.74 9.28
C GLN A 260 23.23 -0.80 9.32
N ASP A 261 22.11 -1.37 8.87
CA ASP A 261 21.77 -2.78 9.13
C ASP A 261 21.81 -3.61 7.84
N LEU A 262 22.02 -2.96 6.69
CA LEU A 262 22.19 -3.62 5.39
C LEU A 262 23.46 -4.48 5.37
N GLU A 263 23.28 -5.79 5.39
CA GLU A 263 24.37 -6.75 5.31
C GLU A 263 24.90 -6.93 3.88
N PRO A 264 26.22 -7.06 3.67
CA PRO A 264 26.80 -7.33 2.35
C PRO A 264 26.25 -8.59 1.66
N GLU A 265 25.92 -9.62 2.45
CA GLU A 265 25.37 -10.89 1.98
C GLU A 265 24.02 -10.71 1.26
N LEU A 266 23.22 -9.70 1.65
CA LEU A 266 21.96 -9.39 0.98
C LEU A 266 22.22 -8.88 -0.44
N LEU A 267 23.21 -8.01 -0.63
CA LEU A 267 23.58 -7.50 -1.97
C LEU A 267 24.07 -8.62 -2.89
N GLU A 268 24.82 -9.58 -2.35
CA GLU A 268 25.28 -10.76 -3.08
C GLU A 268 24.11 -11.67 -3.47
N THR A 269 23.16 -11.86 -2.55
CA THR A 269 21.92 -12.61 -2.79
C THR A 269 21.09 -11.95 -3.90
N MET A 270 20.93 -10.62 -3.88
CA MET A 270 20.23 -9.89 -4.94
C MET A 270 20.93 -10.04 -6.29
N ALA A 271 22.27 -9.93 -6.31
CA ALA A 271 23.04 -9.97 -7.55
C ALA A 271 23.00 -11.36 -8.23
N ALA A 272 22.95 -12.42 -7.43
CA ALA A 272 22.92 -13.80 -7.91
C ALA A 272 21.52 -14.30 -8.34
N SER A 273 20.45 -13.54 -8.08
CA SER A 273 19.07 -13.99 -8.27
C SER A 273 18.41 -13.44 -9.53
N ASP A 274 17.70 -14.31 -10.24
CA ASP A 274 16.81 -13.95 -11.35
C ASP A 274 15.38 -13.63 -10.89
N VAL A 275 15.03 -13.86 -9.62
CA VAL A 275 13.71 -13.54 -9.06
C VAL A 275 13.76 -12.25 -8.25
N VAL A 276 14.83 -12.04 -7.48
CA VAL A 276 15.02 -10.83 -6.67
C VAL A 276 15.31 -9.65 -7.58
N CYS A 277 14.47 -8.63 -7.47
CA CYS A 277 14.57 -7.44 -8.30
C CYS A 277 15.78 -6.58 -7.92
N ARG A 278 16.43 -6.00 -8.94
CA ARG A 278 17.60 -5.11 -8.79
C ARG A 278 17.18 -3.68 -8.47
N GLU A 279 16.45 -3.53 -7.37
CA GLU A 279 16.03 -2.25 -6.80
C GLU A 279 16.37 -2.25 -5.31
N LEU A 280 17.02 -1.19 -4.84
CA LEU A 280 17.36 -0.99 -3.45
C LEU A 280 16.84 0.37 -2.98
N GLN A 281 15.86 0.34 -2.06
CA GLN A 281 15.37 1.53 -1.38
C GLN A 281 16.19 1.76 -0.12
N LEU A 282 17.17 2.66 -0.19
CA LEU A 282 18.13 2.96 0.85
C LEU A 282 18.08 4.45 1.23
N PRO A 283 17.28 4.84 2.23
CA PRO A 283 17.14 6.24 2.63
C PRO A 283 18.41 6.81 3.28
N VAL A 284 19.01 7.83 2.67
CA VAL A 284 20.16 8.54 3.26
C VAL A 284 19.72 9.60 4.28
N GLN A 285 18.55 10.21 4.07
CA GLN A 285 17.96 11.32 4.83
C GLN A 285 18.68 12.66 4.68
N SER A 286 20.01 12.69 4.74
CA SER A 286 20.84 13.89 4.53
C SER A 286 22.22 13.51 4.01
N GLY A 287 22.83 14.35 3.19
CA GLY A 287 24.23 14.19 2.77
C GLY A 287 25.23 14.93 3.65
N ASP A 288 24.86 15.35 4.85
CA ASP A 288 25.75 15.99 5.82
C ASP A 288 25.91 15.15 7.09
N ASP A 289 27.14 14.81 7.46
CA ASP A 289 27.43 13.97 8.64
C ASP A 289 27.00 14.64 9.96
N GLY A 290 27.03 15.98 10.03
CA GLY A 290 26.55 16.73 11.18
C GLY A 290 25.05 16.63 11.35
N ILE A 291 24.30 16.73 10.25
CA ILE A 291 22.85 16.56 10.24
C ILE A 291 22.45 15.11 10.48
N LEU A 292 23.13 14.13 9.86
CA LEU A 292 22.93 12.70 10.14
C LEU A 292 23.11 12.38 11.63
N LYS A 293 24.16 12.94 12.26
CA LYS A 293 24.37 12.81 13.70
C LYS A 293 23.23 13.41 14.51
N ARG A 294 22.71 14.60 14.16
CA ARG A 294 21.55 15.20 14.84
C ARG A 294 20.26 14.41 14.61
N MET A 295 20.12 13.76 13.46
CA MET A 295 19.04 12.82 13.16
C MET A 295 19.16 11.51 13.96
N ALA A 296 20.24 11.30 14.71
CA ALA A 296 20.61 10.05 15.37
C ALA A 296 20.75 8.87 14.38
N ARG A 297 21.38 9.12 13.22
CA ARG A 297 21.79 8.05 12.30
C ARG A 297 23.12 7.48 12.76
N GLY A 298 23.22 6.16 12.91
CA GLY A 298 24.47 5.47 13.27
C GLY A 298 25.42 5.25 12.10
N TYR A 299 25.24 5.97 10.99
CA TYR A 299 26.11 5.95 9.82
C TYR A 299 26.51 7.36 9.39
N GLN A 300 27.55 7.42 8.57
CA GLN A 300 28.06 8.65 7.94
C GLN A 300 28.00 8.47 6.42
N THR A 301 28.07 9.57 5.69
CA THR A 301 28.00 9.59 4.22
C THR A 301 29.10 8.74 3.57
N ARG A 302 30.28 8.61 4.19
CA ARG A 302 31.33 7.67 3.71
C ARG A 302 30.89 6.20 3.74
N HIS A 303 30.14 5.78 4.76
CA HIS A 303 29.65 4.40 4.87
C HIS A 303 28.56 4.16 3.82
N TYR A 304 27.69 5.16 3.64
CA TYR A 304 26.66 5.13 2.61
C TYR A 304 27.26 5.01 1.20
N ARG A 305 28.31 5.79 0.89
CA ARG A 305 29.04 5.68 -0.39
C ARG A 305 29.62 4.28 -0.59
N ALA A 306 30.28 3.72 0.42
CA ALA A 306 30.84 2.36 0.34
C ALA A 306 29.78 1.29 0.06
N ILE A 307 28.58 1.41 0.65
CA ILE A 307 27.44 0.53 0.36
C ILE A 307 27.03 0.66 -1.11
N VAL A 308 26.83 1.90 -1.59
CA VAL A 308 26.41 2.17 -2.98
C VAL A 308 27.45 1.69 -3.98
N GLU A 309 28.74 1.92 -3.73
CA GLU A 309 29.85 1.45 -4.56
C GLU A 309 29.86 -0.07 -4.65
N ARG A 310 29.73 -0.78 -3.52
CA ARG A 310 29.64 -2.25 -3.52
C ARG A 310 28.43 -2.74 -4.29
N ALA A 311 27.26 -2.16 -4.03
CA ALA A 311 26.01 -2.56 -4.67
C ALA A 311 26.05 -2.38 -6.19
N ARG A 312 26.63 -1.26 -6.67
CA ARG A 312 26.85 -1.02 -8.11
C ARG A 312 27.94 -1.88 -8.73
N GLY A 313 28.97 -2.22 -7.96
CA GLY A 313 30.01 -3.17 -8.38
C GLY A 313 29.44 -4.56 -8.66
N LEU A 314 28.48 -5.01 -7.84
CA LEU A 314 27.77 -6.28 -8.02
C LEU A 314 26.64 -6.20 -9.05
N MET A 315 25.93 -5.07 -9.10
CA MET A 315 24.76 -4.84 -9.95
C MET A 315 24.88 -3.48 -10.66
N PRO A 316 25.58 -3.40 -11.81
CA PRO A 316 25.80 -2.13 -12.51
C PRO A 316 24.52 -1.41 -12.97
N ASP A 317 23.42 -2.16 -13.11
CA ASP A 317 22.10 -1.66 -13.50
C ASP A 317 21.15 -1.42 -12.32
N LEU A 318 21.63 -1.50 -11.06
CA LEU A 318 20.83 -1.34 -9.84
C LEU A 318 20.02 -0.04 -9.84
N GLY A 319 18.71 -0.16 -9.61
CA GLY A 319 17.85 0.98 -9.30
C GLY A 319 18.00 1.38 -7.83
N LEU A 320 18.42 2.62 -7.57
CA LEU A 320 18.54 3.17 -6.23
C LEU A 320 17.43 4.17 -5.95
N VAL A 321 16.71 3.92 -4.86
CA VAL A 321 15.68 4.82 -4.33
C VAL A 321 16.15 5.32 -2.97
N THR A 322 15.96 6.61 -2.69
CA THR A 322 16.33 7.19 -1.38
C THR A 322 15.29 8.19 -0.91
N ASP A 323 15.28 8.49 0.39
CA ASP A 323 14.48 9.55 0.99
C ASP A 323 15.43 10.60 1.58
N VAL A 324 15.08 11.88 1.40
CA VAL A 324 15.84 13.04 1.89
C VAL A 324 14.90 14.02 2.60
N ILE A 325 15.34 14.51 3.75
CA ILE A 325 14.62 15.51 4.56
C ILE A 325 15.42 16.82 4.52
N VAL A 326 14.85 17.87 3.93
CA VAL A 326 15.44 19.21 3.93
C VAL A 326 14.90 20.06 5.08
N GLY A 327 15.73 20.95 5.59
CA GLY A 327 15.38 21.89 6.65
C GLY A 327 15.24 21.26 8.01
N PHE A 328 16.00 20.19 8.29
CA PHE A 328 16.07 19.61 9.63
C PHE A 328 16.64 20.63 10.64
N PRO A 329 16.28 20.60 11.94
CA PRO A 329 16.81 21.52 12.94
C PRO A 329 18.34 21.60 12.93
N GLY A 330 18.86 22.83 12.79
CA GLY A 330 20.28 23.13 12.67
C GLY A 330 20.88 22.96 11.27
N GLU A 331 20.08 22.73 10.22
CA GLU A 331 20.57 22.60 8.84
C GLU A 331 21.01 23.94 8.24
N THR A 332 22.32 24.12 8.15
CA THR A 332 22.96 25.28 7.51
C THR A 332 22.97 25.16 5.98
N GLU A 333 23.28 26.26 5.29
CA GLU A 333 23.43 26.23 3.83
C GLU A 333 24.53 25.26 3.37
N ALA A 334 25.65 25.21 4.09
CA ALA A 334 26.74 24.27 3.78
C ALA A 334 26.28 22.80 3.90
N ALA A 335 25.50 22.46 4.94
CA ALA A 335 24.95 21.11 5.12
C ALA A 335 23.93 20.75 4.02
N PHE A 336 23.12 21.73 3.60
CA PHE A 336 22.23 21.55 2.45
C PHE A 336 23.02 21.30 1.16
N LEU A 337 24.07 22.07 0.90
CA LEU A 337 24.92 21.89 -0.28
C LEU A 337 25.66 20.55 -0.27
N ASN A 338 26.04 20.02 0.89
CA ASN A 338 26.58 18.66 1.01
C ASN A 338 25.55 17.60 0.58
N THR A 339 24.28 17.79 0.95
CA THR A 339 23.17 16.93 0.49
C THR A 339 22.98 17.01 -1.02
N ARG A 340 22.99 18.22 -1.58
CA ARG A 340 22.90 18.45 -3.03
C ARG A 340 24.05 17.76 -3.78
N ALA A 341 25.28 17.93 -3.30
CA ALA A 341 26.47 17.31 -3.89
C ALA A 341 26.41 15.78 -3.83
N LEU A 342 25.91 15.19 -2.74
CA LEU A 342 25.74 13.74 -2.63
C LEU A 342 24.72 13.21 -3.67
N LEU A 343 23.62 13.93 -3.90
CA LEU A 343 22.64 13.53 -4.93
C LEU A 343 23.23 13.63 -6.35
N GLU A 344 24.02 14.68 -6.63
CA GLU A 344 24.76 14.84 -7.89
C GLU A 344 25.77 13.71 -8.11
N GLU A 345 26.49 13.32 -7.06
CA GLU A 345 27.50 12.26 -7.08
C GLU A 345 26.88 10.87 -7.29
N ILE A 346 25.84 10.54 -6.50
CA ILE A 346 25.28 9.20 -6.49
C ILE A 346 24.31 8.98 -7.65
N GLU A 347 23.60 10.01 -8.15
CA GLU A 347 22.66 9.88 -9.27
C GLU A 347 21.58 8.80 -9.05
N PHE A 348 20.72 9.01 -8.06
CA PHE A 348 19.59 8.13 -7.75
C PHE A 348 18.53 8.09 -8.86
N GLU A 349 17.90 6.93 -9.03
CA GLU A 349 16.72 6.78 -9.89
C GLU A 349 15.53 7.56 -9.34
N VAL A 350 15.29 7.45 -8.03
CA VAL A 350 14.17 8.11 -7.35
C VAL A 350 14.65 8.70 -6.03
N VAL A 351 14.31 9.96 -5.79
CA VAL A 351 14.53 10.63 -4.51
C VAL A 351 13.18 11.10 -3.98
N HIS A 352 12.78 10.57 -2.82
CA HIS A 352 11.62 11.02 -2.08
C HIS A 352 12.01 12.21 -1.19
N LEU A 353 11.71 13.41 -1.67
CA LEU A 353 12.03 14.65 -0.98
C LEU A 353 10.87 15.07 -0.06
N ALA A 354 11.21 15.44 1.17
CA ALA A 354 10.28 16.01 2.13
C ALA A 354 10.93 17.17 2.90
N MET A 355 10.13 18.16 3.29
CA MET A 355 10.57 19.13 4.29
C MET A 355 10.43 18.54 5.69
N TYR A 356 11.36 18.88 6.58
CA TYR A 356 11.20 18.57 8.00
C TYR A 356 9.93 19.21 8.54
N SER A 357 9.15 18.39 9.22
CA SER A 357 7.91 18.79 9.88
C SER A 357 7.95 18.20 11.29
N PRO A 358 7.88 19.03 12.35
CA PRO A 358 7.93 18.54 13.72
C PRO A 358 6.72 17.65 13.99
N ARG A 359 6.98 16.47 14.56
CA ARG A 359 5.95 15.50 14.92
C ARG A 359 5.81 15.46 16.45
N PRO A 360 4.66 15.82 17.02
CA PRO A 360 4.45 15.74 18.46
C PRO A 360 4.85 14.37 19.00
N GLY A 361 5.75 14.36 19.99
CA GLY A 361 6.25 13.13 20.60
C GLY A 361 7.59 12.62 20.08
N THR A 362 8.21 13.27 19.09
CA THR A 362 9.58 12.94 18.67
C THR A 362 10.61 13.77 19.43
N PHE A 363 11.86 13.30 19.49
CA PHE A 363 12.94 14.03 20.16
C PHE A 363 13.19 15.38 19.49
N ALA A 364 13.26 15.41 18.15
CA ALA A 364 13.48 16.63 17.39
C ALA A 364 12.37 17.66 17.63
N ALA A 365 11.11 17.24 17.72
CA ALA A 365 10.01 18.17 18.00
C ALA A 365 9.97 18.70 19.44
N THR A 366 10.63 18.03 20.39
CA THR A 366 10.54 18.37 21.82
C THR A 366 11.81 18.99 22.39
N LYS A 367 12.96 18.75 21.75
CA LYS A 367 14.30 19.10 22.28
C LYS A 367 15.15 19.90 21.28
N MET A 368 14.69 20.10 20.06
CA MET A 368 15.40 20.87 19.05
C MET A 368 14.54 22.04 18.59
N ASP A 369 15.13 23.22 18.47
CA ASP A 369 14.46 24.38 17.92
C ASP A 369 14.37 24.22 16.39
N ASP A 370 13.17 24.34 15.83
CA ASP A 370 12.97 24.35 14.37
C ASP A 370 13.38 25.71 13.80
N ASP A 371 14.70 25.90 13.67
CA ASP A 371 15.38 27.16 13.36
C ASP A 371 15.51 27.45 11.86
N VAL A 372 15.10 26.51 10.99
CA VAL A 372 15.10 26.71 9.53
C VAL A 372 13.73 27.27 9.09
N PRO A 373 13.66 28.48 8.50
CA PRO A 373 12.39 29.07 8.07
C PRO A 373 11.67 28.25 7.00
N ALA A 374 10.34 28.20 7.03
CA ALA A 374 9.54 27.45 6.05
C ALA A 374 9.83 27.84 4.59
N ALA A 375 10.06 29.13 4.32
CA ALA A 375 10.45 29.61 2.99
C ALA A 375 11.79 29.01 2.52
N GLU A 376 12.74 28.83 3.43
CA GLU A 376 14.04 28.23 3.15
C GLU A 376 13.91 26.71 2.92
N LYS A 377 13.10 26.01 3.73
CA LYS A 377 12.78 24.59 3.48
C LYS A 377 12.18 24.38 2.10
N LEU A 378 11.27 25.28 1.68
CA LEU A 378 10.62 25.22 0.37
C LEU A 378 11.61 25.52 -0.77
N ARG A 379 12.51 26.51 -0.58
CA ARG A 379 13.58 26.81 -1.54
C ARG A 379 14.47 25.58 -1.77
N ARG A 380 14.94 24.96 -0.68
CA ARG A 380 15.77 23.74 -0.71
C ARG A 380 15.06 22.55 -1.36
N LEU A 381 13.78 22.35 -1.03
CA LEU A 381 12.94 21.32 -1.64
C LEU A 381 12.87 21.49 -3.16
N ASN A 382 12.58 22.71 -3.63
CA ASN A 382 12.45 23.01 -5.06
C ASN A 382 13.79 22.87 -5.81
N ASP A 383 14.90 23.26 -5.18
CA ASP A 383 16.25 23.07 -5.73
C ASP A 383 16.55 21.57 -5.96
N LEU A 384 16.34 20.72 -4.94
CA LEU A 384 16.59 19.28 -5.07
C LEU A 384 15.60 18.60 -6.02
N LEU A 385 14.35 19.07 -6.11
CA LEU A 385 13.37 18.57 -7.10
C LEU A 385 13.84 18.88 -8.53
N ALA A 386 14.37 20.08 -8.77
CA ALA A 386 14.91 20.47 -10.06
C ALA A 386 16.15 19.64 -10.42
N LEU A 387 17.07 19.46 -9.48
CA LEU A 387 18.24 18.59 -9.64
C LEU A 387 17.83 17.15 -9.95
N GLN A 388 16.92 16.57 -9.17
CA GLN A 388 16.50 15.18 -9.37
C GLN A 388 15.82 14.98 -10.72
N ARG A 389 15.05 15.97 -11.21
CA ARG A 389 14.47 15.90 -12.55
C ARG A 389 15.55 15.77 -13.64
N GLN A 390 16.67 16.49 -13.50
CA GLN A 390 17.79 16.41 -14.44
C GLN A 390 18.48 15.04 -14.38
N ILE A 391 18.79 14.55 -13.17
CA ILE A 391 19.39 13.23 -12.94
C ILE A 391 18.49 12.13 -13.51
N ALA A 392 17.21 12.12 -13.12
CA ALA A 392 16.25 11.11 -13.55
C ALA A 392 16.11 11.09 -15.08
N THR A 393 16.07 12.26 -15.74
CA THR A 393 16.02 12.34 -17.21
C THR A 393 17.26 11.71 -17.86
N ARG A 394 18.47 11.99 -17.37
CA ARG A 394 19.70 11.35 -17.89
C ARG A 394 19.70 9.85 -17.67
N LYS A 395 19.31 9.40 -16.47
CA LYS A 395 19.29 7.99 -16.08
C LYS A 395 18.25 7.19 -16.83
N THR A 396 17.06 7.74 -17.11
CA THR A 396 16.04 7.04 -17.90
C THR A 396 16.39 7.01 -19.39
N ALA A 397 17.04 8.07 -19.92
CA ALA A 397 17.50 8.11 -21.31
C ALA A 397 18.47 6.96 -21.66
N GLN A 398 19.27 6.50 -20.69
CA GLN A 398 20.19 5.36 -20.86
C GLN A 398 19.49 4.04 -21.21
N TRP A 399 18.18 3.93 -20.93
CA TRP A 399 17.38 2.74 -21.24
C TRP A 399 16.87 2.72 -22.68
N VAL A 400 16.86 3.85 -23.38
CA VAL A 400 16.39 3.92 -24.77
C VAL A 400 17.25 3.01 -25.64
N GLY A 401 16.59 2.17 -26.44
CA GLY A 401 17.25 1.18 -27.29
C GLY A 401 17.69 -0.08 -26.55
N ARG A 402 17.28 -0.30 -25.30
CA ARG A 402 17.47 -1.57 -24.57
C ARG A 402 16.19 -2.38 -24.51
N ASP A 403 16.34 -3.68 -24.35
CA ASP A 403 15.23 -4.58 -24.04
C ASP A 403 15.14 -4.76 -22.53
N VAL A 404 13.94 -4.63 -21.98
CA VAL A 404 13.67 -4.73 -20.54
C VAL A 404 12.47 -5.61 -20.27
N GLU A 405 12.52 -6.38 -19.20
CA GLU A 405 11.39 -7.18 -18.75
C GLU A 405 10.44 -6.33 -17.88
N VAL A 406 9.16 -6.30 -18.23
CA VAL A 406 8.11 -5.54 -17.53
C VAL A 406 7.08 -6.50 -16.95
N LEU A 407 6.84 -6.44 -15.63
CA LEU A 407 5.68 -7.10 -15.01
C LEU A 407 4.51 -6.13 -15.08
N ILE A 408 3.45 -6.54 -15.77
CA ILE A 408 2.29 -5.70 -16.03
C ILE A 408 1.41 -5.64 -14.79
N GLU A 409 1.14 -4.43 -14.32
CA GLU A 409 0.36 -4.18 -13.10
C GLU A 409 -1.08 -3.77 -13.44
N GLY A 410 -1.30 -3.15 -14.60
CA GLY A 410 -2.60 -2.62 -15.00
C GLY A 410 -2.57 -1.87 -16.32
N SER A 411 -3.58 -1.04 -16.55
CA SER A 411 -3.68 -0.14 -17.70
C SER A 411 -3.86 1.31 -17.26
N ASP A 412 -3.29 2.25 -18.01
CA ASP A 412 -3.47 3.68 -17.74
C ASP A 412 -4.84 4.20 -18.22
N GLU A 413 -5.10 5.49 -18.03
CA GLU A 413 -6.36 6.15 -18.42
C GLU A 413 -6.67 6.05 -19.92
N LEU A 414 -5.67 5.76 -20.76
CA LEU A 414 -5.81 5.56 -22.20
C LEU A 414 -5.89 4.07 -22.58
N GLY A 415 -6.01 3.17 -21.60
CA GLY A 415 -6.09 1.73 -21.80
C GLY A 415 -4.75 1.08 -22.18
N ARG A 416 -3.61 1.79 -22.05
CA ARG A 416 -2.30 1.23 -22.38
C ARG A 416 -1.77 0.42 -21.19
N PRO A 417 -1.32 -0.83 -21.40
CA PRO A 417 -0.73 -1.62 -20.33
C PRO A 417 0.49 -0.92 -19.75
N TYR A 418 0.59 -0.91 -18.43
CA TYR A 418 1.76 -0.42 -17.71
C TYR A 418 2.19 -1.42 -16.64
N GLY A 419 3.46 -1.32 -16.28
CA GLY A 419 4.06 -2.13 -15.25
C GLY A 419 5.35 -1.52 -14.75
N ARG A 420 6.15 -2.35 -14.08
CA ARG A 420 7.50 -1.96 -13.65
C ARG A 420 8.55 -2.89 -14.22
N ILE A 421 9.76 -2.38 -14.40
CA ILE A 421 10.95 -3.21 -14.67
C ILE A 421 11.57 -3.69 -13.36
N ARG A 422 12.55 -4.59 -13.44
CA ARG A 422 13.27 -5.12 -12.27
C ARG A 422 13.90 -4.01 -11.40
N GLN A 423 14.35 -2.92 -12.01
CA GLN A 423 14.96 -1.75 -11.35
C GLN A 423 13.93 -0.74 -10.81
N GLY A 424 12.64 -1.10 -10.74
CA GLY A 424 11.57 -0.29 -10.16
C GLY A 424 10.98 0.79 -11.07
N LYS A 425 11.59 1.05 -12.23
CA LYS A 425 11.08 2.08 -13.17
C LYS A 425 9.75 1.65 -13.77
N ARG A 426 8.80 2.59 -13.83
CA ARG A 426 7.53 2.40 -14.53
C ARG A 426 7.77 2.33 -16.03
N ALA A 427 7.10 1.40 -16.71
CA ALA A 427 7.15 1.24 -18.14
C ALA A 427 5.73 1.12 -18.72
N ILE A 428 5.50 1.75 -19.88
CA ILE A 428 4.25 1.66 -20.64
C ILE A 428 4.51 0.85 -21.90
N VAL A 429 3.67 -0.14 -22.14
CA VAL A 429 3.69 -0.98 -23.35
C VAL A 429 2.83 -0.34 -24.43
N LEU A 430 3.48 0.25 -25.43
CA LEU A 430 2.82 0.76 -26.62
C LEU A 430 2.38 -0.41 -27.49
N ARG A 431 1.15 -0.34 -28.03
CA ARG A 431 0.57 -1.40 -28.88
C ARG A 431 0.50 -2.78 -28.19
N GLY A 432 0.42 -2.82 -26.86
CA GLY A 432 0.26 -4.05 -26.08
C GLY A 432 -1.15 -4.64 -26.12
N SER A 433 -1.71 -4.88 -27.31
CA SER A 433 -3.01 -5.53 -27.44
C SER A 433 -2.95 -6.95 -26.89
N GLY A 434 -3.87 -7.32 -26.00
CA GLY A 434 -3.93 -8.65 -25.39
C GLY A 434 -2.98 -8.88 -24.21
N VAL A 435 -2.25 -7.85 -23.77
CA VAL A 435 -1.41 -7.89 -22.56
C VAL A 435 -2.30 -7.65 -21.34
N ALA A 436 -2.26 -8.56 -20.37
CA ALA A 436 -3.04 -8.53 -19.15
C ALA A 436 -2.17 -8.28 -17.90
N PRO A 437 -2.75 -7.78 -16.80
CA PRO A 437 -2.06 -7.74 -15.51
C PRO A 437 -1.52 -9.13 -15.11
N GLY A 438 -0.27 -9.19 -14.66
CA GLY A 438 0.43 -10.43 -14.33
C GLY A 438 1.36 -10.93 -15.42
N ASP A 439 1.17 -10.49 -16.67
CA ASP A 439 2.06 -10.85 -17.77
C ASP A 439 3.46 -10.28 -17.56
N LEU A 440 4.47 -11.06 -17.97
CA LEU A 440 5.85 -10.58 -18.14
C LEU A 440 6.12 -10.34 -19.62
N VAL A 441 6.36 -9.07 -19.95
CA VAL A 441 6.54 -8.60 -21.32
C VAL A 441 7.98 -8.11 -21.49
N ASN A 442 8.68 -8.65 -22.48
CA ASN A 442 9.92 -8.06 -22.95
C ASN A 442 9.60 -6.83 -23.79
N LEU A 443 10.13 -5.69 -23.40
CA LEU A 443 9.83 -4.37 -23.95
C LEU A 443 11.10 -3.77 -24.54
N ARG A 444 11.10 -3.47 -25.84
CA ARG A 444 12.13 -2.63 -26.44
C ARG A 444 11.81 -1.17 -26.16
N VAL A 445 12.61 -0.51 -25.32
CA VAL A 445 12.41 0.88 -24.93
C VAL A 445 12.69 1.79 -26.13
N VAL A 446 11.70 2.58 -26.55
CA VAL A 446 11.82 3.52 -27.67
C VAL A 446 11.87 4.96 -27.23
N GLN A 447 11.31 5.26 -26.05
CA GLN A 447 11.26 6.60 -25.49
C GLN A 447 11.33 6.53 -23.96
N ALA A 448 11.89 7.56 -23.35
CA ALA A 448 11.92 7.74 -21.92
C ALA A 448 11.48 9.16 -21.54
N THR A 449 10.86 9.30 -20.39
CA THR A 449 10.68 10.58 -19.69
C THR A 449 11.42 10.52 -18.35
N ALA A 450 11.42 11.61 -17.58
CA ALA A 450 12.02 11.62 -16.25
C ALA A 450 11.43 10.56 -15.30
N GLY A 451 10.17 10.13 -15.49
CA GLY A 451 9.47 9.25 -14.56
C GLY A 451 9.10 7.87 -15.11
N GLN A 452 9.20 7.62 -16.42
CA GLN A 452 8.76 6.36 -17.01
C GLN A 452 9.43 6.06 -18.36
N LEU A 453 9.41 4.78 -18.71
CA LEU A 453 9.83 4.25 -20.00
C LEU A 453 8.61 3.99 -20.88
N LEU A 454 8.78 4.10 -22.20
CA LEU A 454 7.78 3.73 -23.19
C LEU A 454 8.48 2.85 -24.23
N GLY A 455 7.84 1.75 -24.60
CA GLY A 455 8.43 0.80 -25.52
C GLY A 455 7.38 0.02 -26.29
N LEU A 456 7.86 -0.76 -27.26
CA LEU A 456 7.04 -1.75 -27.98
C LEU A 456 7.40 -3.14 -27.46
N PRO A 457 6.47 -4.11 -27.47
CA PRO A 457 6.83 -5.51 -27.25
C PRO A 457 8.02 -5.87 -28.13
N ALA A 458 9.06 -6.44 -27.53
CA ALA A 458 10.20 -6.95 -28.26
C ALA A 458 9.75 -8.07 -29.21
N ALA A 459 10.37 -8.16 -30.38
CA ALA A 459 10.04 -9.13 -31.41
C ALA A 459 10.40 -10.56 -30.99
#